data_AF-A0AA96UKZ4-F1
#
_entry.id   AF-A0AA96UKZ4-F1
#
_cell.length_a   1.000
_cell.length_b   1.000
_cell.length_c   1.000
_cell.angle_alpha   90.00
_cell.angle_beta   90.00
_cell.angle_gamma   90.00
#
_symmetry.space_group_name_H-M   'P 1'
#
loop_
_entity.id
_entity.type
_entity.pdbx_description
1 polymer ?
#
loop_
_entity_poly.entity_id
_entity_poly.type
_entity_poly.pdbx_seq_one_letter_code
_entity_poly.pdbx_strand_id
1 'polypeptide(L)' 'MMRKWLKKNRLEKGFTQEEVAKAAQIGRAYYTMIENGTRKPSVIVSKKIGEKLGFDWTIFFEDVCNETKHNSKDSA' A
#
# COMPACT_ATOMS: atom_id res chain seq x y z
N MET A 1 -3.20 -5.50 10.39
CA MET A 1 -4.25 -5.48 9.35
C MET A 1 -3.61 -5.25 7.99
N MET A 2 -4.09 -5.92 6.94
CA MET A 2 -3.61 -5.76 5.57
C MET A 2 -3.87 -4.34 5.04
N ARG A 3 -2.87 -3.71 4.42
CA ARG A 3 -2.98 -2.38 3.79
C ARG A 3 -3.71 -2.49 2.45
N LYS A 4 -5.05 -2.63 2.51
CA LYS A 4 -5.91 -2.78 1.33
C LYS A 4 -5.71 -1.64 0.31
N TRP A 5 -5.47 -0.43 0.78
CA TRP A 5 -5.19 0.74 -0.05
C TRP A 5 -3.94 0.55 -0.92
N LEU A 6 -2.88 -0.07 -0.40
CA LEU A 6 -1.63 -0.28 -1.13
C LEU A 6 -1.82 -1.30 -2.25
N LYS A 7 -2.52 -2.40 -1.95
CA LYS A 7 -2.89 -3.40 -2.96
C LYS A 7 -3.76 -2.81 -4.06
N LYS A 8 -4.76 -2.00 -3.70
CA LYS A 8 -5.64 -1.33 -4.65
C LYS A 8 -4.86 -0.42 -5.60
N ASN A 9 -4.04 0.50 -5.07
CA ASN A 9 -3.20 1.39 -5.87
C ASN A 9 -2.28 0.61 -6.82
N ARG A 10 -1.64 -0.45 -6.32
CA ARG A 10 -0.78 -1.31 -7.14
C ARG A 10 -1.54 -1.94 -8.31
N LEU A 11 -2.74 -2.47 -8.07
CA LEU A 11 -3.57 -3.09 -9.10
C LEU A 11 -4.13 -2.07 -10.11
N GLU A 12 -4.54 -0.88 -9.65
CA GLU A 12 -5.01 0.20 -10.53
C GLU A 12 -3.93 0.70 -11.49
N LYS A 13 -2.66 0.65 -11.06
CA LYS A 13 -1.50 0.95 -11.92
C LYS A 13 -1.01 -0.24 -12.75
N GLY A 14 -1.61 -1.42 -12.59
CA GLY A 14 -1.23 -2.63 -13.33
C GLY A 14 0.11 -3.25 -12.93
N PHE A 15 0.66 -2.89 -11.76
CA PHE A 15 1.96 -3.42 -11.33
C PHE A 15 1.85 -4.73 -10.53
N THR A 16 2.82 -5.59 -10.70
CA THR A 16 3.05 -6.77 -9.85
C THR A 16 3.80 -6.39 -8.57
N GLN A 17 3.75 -7.25 -7.56
CA GLN A 17 4.53 -7.05 -6.32
C GLN A 17 6.04 -7.01 -6.59
N GLU A 18 6.51 -7.78 -7.58
CA GLU A 18 7.91 -7.82 -7.98
C GLU A 18 8.38 -6.49 -8.57
N GLU A 19 7.58 -5.88 -9.45
CA GLU A 19 7.93 -4.61 -10.09
C GLU A 19 8.01 -3.46 -9.09
N VAL A 20 7.07 -3.39 -8.14
CA VAL A 20 7.11 -2.37 -7.09
C VAL A 20 8.28 -2.62 -6.14
N ALA A 21 8.55 -3.88 -5.78
CA ALA A 21 9.69 -4.24 -4.94
C ALA A 21 11.03 -3.86 -5.60
N LYS A 22 11.19 -4.15 -6.90
CA LYS A 22 12.37 -3.76 -7.69
C LYS A 22 12.54 -2.24 -7.74
N ALA A 23 11.47 -1.50 -8.01
CA ALA A 23 11.50 -0.03 -8.02
C ALA A 23 11.90 0.55 -6.64
N ALA A 24 11.45 -0.08 -5.57
CA ALA A 24 11.80 0.29 -4.21
C ALA A 24 13.14 -0.28 -3.71
N GLN A 25 13.86 -1.05 -4.54
CA GLN A 25 15.11 -1.73 -4.21
C GLN A 25 15.01 -2.61 -2.96
N ILE A 26 13.91 -3.35 -2.85
CA ILE A 26 13.63 -4.30 -1.77
C ILE A 26 13.30 -5.68 -2.35
N GLY A 27 13.37 -6.71 -1.52
CA GLY A 27 12.90 -8.04 -1.91
C GLY A 27 11.36 -8.08 -2.02
N ARG A 28 10.85 -8.89 -2.95
CA ARG A 28 9.40 -9.15 -3.12
C ARG A 28 8.71 -9.53 -1.81
N ALA A 29 9.33 -10.42 -1.03
CA ALA A 29 8.79 -10.86 0.26
C ALA A 29 8.63 -9.69 1.25
N TYR A 30 9.57 -8.74 1.25
CA TYR A 30 9.49 -7.54 2.07
C TYR A 30 8.31 -6.65 1.64
N TYR A 31 8.13 -6.46 0.33
CA TYR A 31 6.95 -5.75 -0.19
C TYR A 31 5.63 -6.44 0.22
N THR A 32 5.55 -7.77 0.14
CA THR A 32 4.38 -8.53 0.63
C THR A 32 4.12 -8.31 2.12
N MET A 33 5.17 -8.27 2.96
CA MET A 33 5.01 -7.95 4.38
C MET A 33 4.51 -6.52 4.62
N ILE A 34 4.89 -5.57 3.77
CA ILE A 34 4.35 -4.20 3.79
C ILE A 34 2.87 -4.22 3.36
N GLU A 35 2.51 -4.90 2.28
CA GLU A 35 1.11 -5.00 1.82
C GLU A 35 0.21 -5.67 2.89
N ASN A 36 0.74 -6.66 3.61
CA ASN A 36 0.05 -7.35 4.70
C ASN A 36 0.02 -6.56 6.03
N GLY A 37 0.72 -5.44 6.13
CA GLY A 37 0.78 -4.63 7.35
C GLY A 37 1.70 -5.20 8.44
N THR A 38 2.44 -6.27 8.16
CA THR A 38 3.35 -6.94 9.11
C THR A 38 4.65 -6.16 9.31
N ARG A 39 5.07 -5.38 8.31
CA ARG A 39 6.27 -4.53 8.39
C ARG A 39 5.94 -3.09 8.01
N LYS A 40 6.61 -2.14 8.66
CA LYS A 40 6.63 -0.74 8.26
C LYS A 40 7.88 -0.50 7.41
N PRO A 41 7.73 0.00 6.16
CA PRO A 41 8.88 0.38 5.35
C PRO A 41 9.65 1.54 5.99
N SER A 42 10.95 1.65 5.69
CA SER A 42 11.71 2.85 6.02
C SER A 42 11.26 4.04 5.14
N VAL A 43 11.56 5.27 5.56
CA VAL A 43 11.21 6.49 4.82
C VAL A 43 11.69 6.42 3.36
N ILE A 44 12.90 5.89 3.12
CA ILE A 44 13.48 5.74 1.78
C ILE A 44 12.63 4.79 0.92
N VAL A 45 12.23 3.64 1.48
CA VAL A 45 11.41 2.65 0.78
C VAL A 45 10.01 3.20 0.54
N SER A 46 9.41 3.86 1.53
CA SER A 46 8.09 4.49 1.41
C SER A 46 8.07 5.50 0.27
N LYS A 47 9.07 6.38 0.17
CA LYS A 47 9.20 7.37 -0.92
C LYS A 47 9.23 6.71 -2.28
N LYS A 48 10.09 5.71 -2.48
CA LYS A 48 10.20 4.98 -3.76
C LYS A 48 8.90 4.27 -4.16
N ILE A 49 8.21 3.66 -3.19
CA ILE A 49 6.92 3.01 -3.44
C ILE A 49 5.87 4.06 -3.83
N GLY A 50 5.79 5.17 -3.08
CA GLY A 50 4.89 6.29 -3.35
C GLY A 50 5.13 6.90 -4.73
N GLU A 51 6.38 7.16 -5.10
CA GLU A 51 6.78 7.63 -6.43
C GLU A 51 6.36 6.65 -7.53
N LYS A 52 6.60 5.35 -7.33
CA LYS A 52 6.27 4.33 -8.35
C LYS A 52 4.77 4.15 -8.54
N LEU A 53 4.00 4.21 -7.46
CA LEU A 53 2.55 3.99 -7.47
C LEU A 53 1.75 5.29 -7.59
N GLY A 54 2.39 6.46 -7.46
CA GLY A 54 1.79 7.78 -7.61
C GLY A 54 0.93 8.21 -6.41
N PHE A 55 1.37 7.94 -5.19
CA PHE A 55 0.70 8.39 -3.95
C PHE A 55 1.71 8.97 -2.95
N ASP A 56 1.24 9.75 -1.97
CA ASP A 56 2.11 10.31 -0.94
C ASP A 56 2.53 9.22 0.08
N TRP A 57 3.84 9.02 0.19
CA TRP A 57 4.46 8.03 1.07
C TRP A 57 4.16 8.25 2.56
N THR A 58 3.75 9.46 2.94
CA THR A 58 3.36 9.81 4.32
C THR A 58 2.21 8.96 4.84
N ILE A 59 1.34 8.44 3.97
CA ILE A 59 0.23 7.53 4.32
C ILE A 59 0.70 6.23 4.99
N PHE A 60 1.96 5.83 4.84
CA PHE A 60 2.54 4.71 5.59
C PHE A 60 2.73 5.01 7.08
N PHE A 61 2.69 6.30 7.44
CA PHE A 61 2.93 6.85 8.77
C PHE A 61 1.71 7.59 9.32
N GLU A 62 0.73 7.92 8.48
CA GLU A 62 -0.58 8.37 8.94
C GLU A 62 -1.22 7.26 9.78
N ASP A 63 -1.50 7.58 11.03
CA ASP A 63 -2.20 6.69 11.94
C ASP A 63 -3.67 6.63 11.48
N VAL A 64 -4.00 5.60 10.69
CA VAL A 64 -5.33 5.51 10.08
C VAL A 64 -6.35 5.18 11.17
N CYS A 65 -6.99 6.20 11.72
CA CYS A 65 -8.32 6.10 12.30
C CYS A 65 -9.23 5.44 11.24
N ASN A 66 -9.68 4.23 11.57
CA ASN A 66 -10.37 3.31 10.69
C ASN A 66 -11.77 3.86 10.31
N GLU A 67 -11.91 4.54 9.17
CA GLU A 67 -13.25 4.79 8.61
C GLU A 67 -13.80 3.49 8.01
N THR A 68 -14.50 2.73 8.87
CA THR A 68 -15.45 1.71 8.46
C THR A 68 -16.48 2.32 7.52
N LYS A 69 -16.36 2.04 6.22
CA LYS A 69 -17.45 2.25 5.26
C LYS A 69 -18.63 1.35 5.66
N HIS A 70 -19.57 1.90 6.40
CA HIS A 70 -20.92 1.36 6.52
C HIS A 70 -21.58 1.54 5.15
N ASN A 71 -21.54 0.49 4.34
CA ASN A 71 -22.25 0.47 3.07
C ASN A 71 -23.71 0.11 3.37
N SER A 72 -24.52 1.11 3.73
CA SER A 72 -25.98 0.98 3.77
C SER A 72 -26.45 0.56 2.38
N LYS A 73 -26.77 -0.73 2.25
CA LYS A 73 -27.58 -1.23 1.16
C LYS A 73 -29.02 -0.94 1.54
N ASP A 74 -29.53 0.21 1.15
CA ASP A 74 -30.97 0.39 1.04
C ASP A 74 -31.32 0.09 -0.41
N SER A 75 -31.58 -1.21 -0.62
CA SER A 75 -32.26 -1.72 -1.81
C SER A 75 -33.68 -1.15 -1.85
N ALA A 76 -34.13 -0.92 -3.08
CA ALA A 76 -35.47 -0.45 -3.46
C ALA A 76 -36.64 -1.22 -2.84
#